data_AF-A0A849SGD1-F1
#
_entry.id   AF-A0A849SGD1-F1
#
_cell.length_a   1.000
_cell.length_b   1.000
_cell.length_c   1.000
_cell.angle_alpha   90.00
_cell.angle_beta   90.00
_cell.angle_gamma   90.00
#
_symmetry.space_group_name_H-M   'P 1'
#
loop_
_entity.id
_entity.type
_entity.pdbx_description
1 polymer ?
#
loop_
_entity_poly.entity_id
_entity_poly.type
_entity_poly.pdbx_seq_one_letter_code
_entity_poly.pdbx_strand_id
1 'polypeptide(L)'
;MGPIVDADWALYHLSRVLWDPIDPRRLGSLEDSLQYRVNGEVYRFASAATLRRFMRTPELWAGVVRDPITTRRFVPSSRSPAAYWFGGPYFFESESTKAEFLTDPVRYQIIRRM
;
A
#
# COMPACT_ATOMS: atom_id res chain seq x y z
N MET A 1 10.40 -26.33 3.39
CA MET A 1 9.67 -25.46 4.34
C MET A 1 8.97 -24.40 3.51
N GLY A 2 7.63 -24.44 3.43
CA GLY A 2 6.88 -23.41 2.71
C GLY A 2 7.02 -22.04 3.40
N PRO A 3 6.73 -20.93 2.70
CA PRO A 3 6.76 -19.62 3.36
C PRO A 3 5.79 -19.66 4.54
N ILE A 4 6.29 -19.34 5.73
CA ILE A 4 5.43 -19.03 6.87
C ILE A 4 4.69 -17.77 6.46
N VAL A 5 3.49 -17.95 5.91
CA VAL A 5 2.56 -16.85 5.72
C VAL A 5 2.11 -16.51 7.13
N ASP A 6 2.73 -15.48 7.67
CA ASP A 6 2.27 -14.83 8.90
C ASP A 6 0.75 -14.55 8.73
N ALA A 7 -0.05 -15.28 9.50
CA ALA A 7 -1.50 -15.29 9.35
C ALA A 7 -2.09 -13.89 9.60
N ASP A 8 -1.49 -13.13 10.52
CA ASP A 8 -1.91 -11.76 10.82
C ASP A 8 -1.61 -10.85 9.64
N TRP A 9 -0.46 -11.04 8.99
CA TRP A 9 -0.09 -10.31 7.79
C TRP A 9 -1.00 -10.62 6.60
N ALA A 10 -1.36 -11.89 6.41
CA ALA A 10 -2.29 -12.30 5.36
C ALA A 10 -3.70 -11.74 5.59
N LEU A 11 -4.21 -11.87 6.82
CA LEU A 11 -5.51 -11.34 7.20
C LEU A 11 -5.56 -9.82 6.99
N TYR A 12 -4.49 -9.14 7.37
CA TYR A 12 -4.36 -7.71 7.20
C TYR A 12 -4.40 -7.27 5.72
N HIS A 13 -3.66 -7.92 4.83
CA HIS A 13 -3.75 -7.63 3.40
C HIS A 13 -5.12 -7.96 2.80
N LEU A 14 -5.67 -9.12 3.15
CA LEU A 14 -7.00 -9.53 2.67
C LEU A 14 -8.06 -8.52 3.10
N SER A 15 -7.94 -7.96 4.31
CA SER A 15 -8.86 -6.94 4.80
C SER A 15 -8.88 -5.68 3.93
N ARG A 16 -7.72 -5.18 3.46
CA ARG A 16 -7.62 -3.98 2.61
C ARG A 16 -8.08 -4.19 1.17
N VAL A 17 -8.00 -5.44 0.71
CA VAL A 17 -8.50 -5.83 -0.61
C VAL A 17 -10.00 -6.07 -0.56
N LEU A 18 -10.56 -6.36 0.62
CA LEU A 18 -11.97 -6.70 0.80
C LEU A 18 -12.83 -5.54 1.31
N TRP A 19 -12.33 -4.77 2.28
CA TRP A 19 -13.05 -3.71 2.97
C TRP A 19 -12.51 -2.33 2.62
N ASP A 20 -13.38 -1.32 2.64
CA ASP A 20 -12.97 0.07 2.46
C ASP A 20 -12.10 0.50 3.66
N PRO A 21 -10.85 0.95 3.43
CA PRO A 21 -9.92 1.28 4.51
C PRO A 21 -10.34 2.53 5.31
N ILE A 22 -11.25 3.34 4.79
CA ILE A 22 -11.79 4.54 5.47
C ILE A 22 -13.13 4.26 6.14
N ASP A 23 -13.94 3.37 5.56
CA ASP A 23 -15.19 2.90 6.15
C ASP A 23 -15.23 1.36 6.21
N PRO A 24 -14.60 0.75 7.23
CA PRO A 24 -14.45 -0.71 7.31
C PRO A 24 -15.77 -1.48 7.43
N ARG A 25 -16.91 -0.80 7.57
CA ARG A 25 -18.25 -1.40 7.56
C ARG A 25 -18.73 -1.69 6.14
N ARG A 26 -18.02 -1.21 5.11
CA ARG A 26 -18.39 -1.33 3.70
C ARG A 26 -17.36 -2.13 2.93
N LEU A 27 -17.83 -3.00 2.04
CA LEU A 27 -16.98 -3.74 1.11
C LEU A 27 -16.39 -2.78 0.06
N GLY A 28 -15.11 -2.98 -0.25
CA GLY A 28 -14.47 -2.31 -1.37
C GLY A 28 -15.04 -2.80 -2.71
N SER A 29 -15.22 -1.88 -3.66
CA SER A 29 -15.72 -2.22 -4.99
C SER A 29 -14.69 -2.99 -5.81
N LEU A 30 -15.16 -3.85 -6.71
CA LEU A 30 -14.30 -4.50 -7.70
C LEU A 30 -13.96 -3.60 -8.90
N GLU A 31 -14.66 -2.48 -9.06
CA GLU A 31 -14.41 -1.52 -10.14
C GLU A 31 -13.01 -0.91 -10.06
N ASP A 32 -12.28 -0.91 -11.17
CA ASP A 32 -10.92 -0.36 -11.25
C ASP A 32 -10.86 1.13 -10.91
N SER A 33 -11.94 1.87 -11.19
CA SER A 33 -12.06 3.30 -10.85
C SER A 33 -12.10 3.57 -9.34
N LEU A 34 -12.33 2.53 -8.54
CA LEU A 34 -12.42 2.57 -7.08
C LEU A 34 -11.27 1.81 -6.42
N GLN A 35 -10.10 1.82 -7.07
CA GLN A 35 -8.87 1.23 -6.56
C GLN A 35 -7.77 2.28 -6.45
N TYR A 36 -6.88 2.11 -5.47
CA TYR A 36 -5.67 2.93 -5.33
C TYR A 36 -4.50 2.06 -4.89
N ARG A 37 -3.29 2.39 -5.34
CA ARG A 37 -2.09 1.63 -4.98
C ARG A 37 -1.25 2.37 -3.96
N VAL A 38 -0.72 1.65 -2.97
CA VAL A 38 0.31 2.14 -2.05
C VAL A 38 1.36 1.05 -1.91
N ASN A 39 2.63 1.36 -2.16
CA ASN A 39 3.73 0.39 -2.23
C ASN A 39 3.39 -0.82 -3.14
N GLY A 40 2.69 -0.57 -4.24
CA GLY A 40 2.22 -1.61 -5.17
C GLY A 40 1.05 -2.48 -4.67
N GLU A 41 0.59 -2.29 -3.44
CA GLU A 41 -0.57 -2.99 -2.88
C GLU A 41 -1.87 -2.26 -3.23
N VAL A 42 -2.91 -3.02 -3.59
CA VAL A 42 -4.19 -2.46 -4.02
C VAL A 42 -5.14 -2.32 -2.83
N TYR A 43 -5.68 -1.12 -2.68
CA TYR A 43 -6.76 -0.78 -1.75
C TYR A 43 -8.04 -0.60 -2.57
N ARG A 44 -9.12 -1.19 -2.09
CA ARG A 44 -10.44 -1.08 -2.73
C ARG A 44 -11.35 -0.18 -1.91
N PHE A 45 -12.15 0.63 -2.59
CA PHE A 45 -13.02 1.62 -1.95
C PHE A 45 -14.48 1.36 -2.28
N ALA A 46 -15.36 1.56 -1.31
CA ALA A 46 -16.80 1.42 -1.48
C ALA A 46 -17.41 2.61 -2.24
N SER A 47 -16.66 3.70 -2.39
CA SER A 47 -17.12 4.92 -3.08
C SER A 47 -15.97 5.82 -3.54
N ALA A 48 -16.25 6.68 -4.51
CA ALA A 48 -15.30 7.72 -4.93
C ALA A 48 -14.97 8.72 -3.80
N ALA A 49 -15.88 8.92 -2.84
CA ALA A 49 -15.67 9.84 -1.72
C ALA A 49 -14.58 9.34 -0.75
N THR A 50 -14.64 8.06 -0.38
CA THR A 50 -13.64 7.42 0.46
C THR A 50 -12.30 7.29 -0.27
N LEU A 51 -12.31 6.91 -1.56
CA LEU A 51 -11.11 6.94 -2.40
C LEU A 51 -10.41 8.32 -2.36
N ARG A 52 -11.15 9.39 -2.65
CA ARG A 52 -10.58 10.75 -2.64
C ARG A 52 -10.02 11.15 -1.28
N ARG A 53 -10.65 10.70 -0.18
CA ARG A 53 -10.15 10.98 1.18
C ARG A 53 -8.86 10.20 1.45
N PHE A 54 -8.76 8.97 0.98
CA PHE A 54 -7.55 8.16 1.11
C PHE A 54 -6.39 8.78 0.36
N MET A 55 -6.61 9.18 -0.89
CA MET A 55 -5.57 9.78 -1.75
C MET A 55 -4.94 11.05 -1.18
N ARG A 56 -5.65 11.79 -0.31
CA ARG A 56 -5.13 13.01 0.31
C ARG A 56 -4.12 12.74 1.43
N THR A 57 -4.31 11.65 2.17
CA THR A 57 -3.51 11.32 3.36
C THR A 57 -3.32 9.79 3.45
N PRO A 58 -2.73 9.14 2.43
CA PRO A 58 -2.65 7.68 2.37
C PRO A 58 -1.90 7.08 3.55
N GLU A 59 -0.93 7.80 4.14
CA GLU A 59 -0.19 7.40 5.33
C GLU A 59 -1.09 7.16 6.57
N LEU A 60 -2.22 7.86 6.67
CA LEU A 60 -3.16 7.67 7.79
C LEU A 60 -4.03 6.42 7.66
N TRP A 61 -4.23 5.93 6.43
CA TRP A 61 -5.24 4.91 6.12
C TRP A 61 -4.64 3.62 5.59
N ALA A 62 -3.45 3.68 4.98
CA ALA A 62 -2.76 2.50 4.50
C ALA A 62 -2.60 1.53 5.67
N GLY A 63 -1.94 1.97 6.75
CA GLY A 63 -1.46 1.14 7.85
C GLY A 63 -0.17 0.39 7.46
N VAL A 64 0.08 -0.85 7.89
CA VAL A 64 1.39 -1.51 7.69
C VAL A 64 1.73 -1.77 6.21
N VAL A 65 2.80 -1.19 5.69
CA VAL A 65 3.35 -1.41 4.34
C VAL A 65 4.71 -2.11 4.41
N ARG A 66 5.24 -2.53 3.25
CA ARG A 66 6.61 -3.06 3.15
C ARG A 66 7.51 -2.05 2.45
N ASP A 67 8.69 -1.81 3.02
CA ASP A 67 9.76 -1.11 2.33
C ASP A 67 10.17 -1.96 1.10
N PRO A 68 10.16 -1.39 -0.12
CA PRO A 68 10.43 -2.15 -1.34
C PRO A 68 11.89 -2.62 -1.48
N ILE A 69 12.82 -2.03 -0.71
CA ILE A 69 14.23 -2.40 -0.69
C ILE A 69 14.49 -3.46 0.37
N THR A 70 14.15 -3.17 1.62
CA THR A 70 14.52 -4.06 2.75
C THR A 70 13.48 -5.12 3.04
N THR A 71 12.29 -5.03 2.43
CA THR A 71 11.11 -5.88 2.67
C THR A 71 10.54 -5.80 4.10
N ARG A 72 11.13 -4.94 4.95
CA ARG A 72 10.70 -4.74 6.32
C ARG A 72 9.33 -4.08 6.35
N ARG A 73 8.55 -4.48 7.35
CA ARG A 73 7.19 -3.98 7.56
C ARG A 73 7.22 -2.78 8.48
N PHE A 74 6.49 -1.73 8.13
CA PHE A 74 6.36 -0.53 8.97
C PHE A 74 5.02 0.17 8.69
N VAL A 75 4.56 1.00 9.63
CA VAL A 75 3.40 1.87 9.42
C VAL A 75 3.93 3.23 8.94
N PRO A 76 3.55 3.70 7.73
CA PRO A 76 3.99 4.99 7.25
C PRO A 76 3.37 6.10 8.11
N SER A 77 4.10 7.19 8.25
CA SER A 77 3.65 8.41 8.90
C SER A 77 3.84 9.60 7.96
N SER A 78 3.38 10.78 8.36
CA SER A 78 3.63 12.02 7.60
C SER A 78 5.12 12.38 7.47
N ARG A 79 6.00 11.72 8.24
CA ARG A 79 7.47 11.89 8.17
C ARG A 79 8.16 10.76 7.41
N SER A 80 7.42 9.72 7.02
CA SER A 80 8.01 8.62 6.27
C SER A 80 8.43 9.13 4.89
N PRO A 81 9.68 8.87 4.46
CA PRO A 81 10.11 9.20 3.11
C PRO A 81 9.18 8.55 2.09
N ALA A 82 8.86 9.28 1.03
CA ALA A 82 7.98 8.80 -0.03
C ALA A 82 8.44 9.23 -1.42
N ALA A 83 8.03 8.47 -2.42
CA ALA A 83 8.19 8.78 -3.84
C ALA A 83 6.98 8.26 -4.60
N TYR A 84 6.56 8.96 -5.66
CA TYR A 84 5.46 8.50 -6.50
C TYR A 84 6.00 7.61 -7.61
N TRP A 85 5.46 6.40 -7.75
CA TRP A 85 5.86 5.45 -8.80
C TRP A 85 4.70 4.53 -9.18
N PHE A 86 4.53 4.29 -10.48
CA PHE A 86 3.53 3.40 -11.08
C PHE A 86 2.21 3.25 -10.28
N GLY A 87 1.31 4.21 -10.45
CA GLY A 87 -0.06 4.13 -9.92
C GLY A 87 -0.23 4.50 -8.44
N GLY A 88 0.82 4.92 -7.73
CA GLY A 88 0.66 5.42 -6.36
C GLY A 88 1.95 5.80 -5.63
N PRO A 89 1.83 6.23 -4.36
CA PRO A 89 2.97 6.48 -3.49
C PRO A 89 3.63 5.18 -3.04
N TYR A 90 4.96 5.21 -3.02
CA TYR A 90 5.79 4.29 -2.27
C TYR A 90 6.32 5.01 -1.03
N PHE A 91 6.09 4.44 0.13
CA PHE A 91 6.67 4.83 1.40
C PHE A 91 7.88 3.96 1.72
N PHE A 92 8.84 4.55 2.42
CA PHE A 92 10.09 3.92 2.80
C PHE A 92 10.34 4.05 4.30
N GLU A 93 11.09 3.11 4.87
CA GLU A 93 11.50 3.18 6.28
C GLU A 93 12.57 4.26 6.53
N SER A 94 13.32 4.64 5.48
CA SER A 94 14.43 5.58 5.57
C SER A 94 14.67 6.34 4.25
N GLU A 95 15.36 7.49 4.32
CA GLU A 95 15.76 8.22 3.11
C GLU A 95 16.79 7.42 2.29
N SER A 96 17.59 6.56 2.93
CA SER A 96 18.52 5.67 2.23
C SER A 96 17.82 4.66 1.34
N THR A 97 16.75 4.01 1.83
CA THR A 97 16.01 3.01 1.03
C THR A 97 15.19 3.68 -0.08
N LYS A 98 14.68 4.89 0.17
CA LYS A 98 14.12 5.72 -0.90
C LYS A 98 15.15 6.07 -1.97
N ALA A 99 16.34 6.51 -1.57
CA ALA A 99 17.40 6.86 -2.52
C ALA A 99 17.81 5.66 -3.38
N GLU A 100 17.95 4.48 -2.79
CA GLU A 100 18.21 3.24 -3.52
C GLU A 100 17.08 2.90 -4.50
N PHE A 101 15.81 2.99 -4.08
CA PHE A 101 14.66 2.75 -4.95
C PHE A 101 14.68 3.64 -6.18
N LEU A 102 15.04 4.92 -6.02
CA LEU A 102 15.10 5.89 -7.12
C LEU A 102 16.20 5.59 -8.15
N THR A 103 17.19 4.74 -7.82
CA THR A 103 18.23 4.34 -8.79
C THR A 103 17.72 3.36 -9.84
N ASP A 104 16.82 2.45 -9.45
CA ASP A 104 16.17 1.49 -10.35
C ASP A 104 14.77 1.10 -9.85
N PRO A 105 13.76 1.99 -10.03
CA PRO A 105 12.41 1.74 -9.54
C PRO A 105 11.74 0.50 -10.17
N VAL A 106 12.11 0.15 -11.41
CA VAL A 106 11.54 -1.00 -12.14
C VAL A 106 11.99 -2.31 -11.52
N ARG A 107 13.22 -2.37 -10.98
CA ARG A 107 13.71 -3.53 -10.25
C ARG A 107 13.01 -3.75 -8.92
N TYR A 108 12.68 -2.68 -8.21
CA TYR A 108 12.14 -2.74 -6.84
C TYR A 108 10.63 -2.57 -6.74
N GLN A 109 9.94 -2.21 -7.82
CA GLN A 109 8.48 -2.06 -7.78
C GLN A 109 7.80 -3.38 -7.40
N ILE A 110 6.81 -3.28 -6.52
CA ILE A 110 6.01 -4.41 -6.09
C ILE A 110 4.89 -4.59 -7.12
N ILE A 111 5.08 -5.48 -8.09
CA ILE A 111 4.05 -5.86 -9.03
C ILE A 111 3.31 -7.09 -8.49
N ARG A 112 2.12 -6.89 -7.94
CA ARG A 112 1.18 -8.00 -7.78
C ARG A 112 0.30 -8.04 -9.03
N ARG A 113 0.49 -9.07 -9.86
CA ARG A 113 -0.50 -9.44 -10.87
C ARG A 113 -1.76 -9.87 -10.09
N MET A 114 -2.89 -9.23 -10.39
CA MET A 114 -4.19 -9.74 -9.97
C MET A 114 -4.52 -11.00 -10.76
#